data_AF-A0A931IBR4-F1
#
_entry.id   AF-A0A931IBR4-F1
#
_cell.length_a   1.000
_cell.length_b   1.000
_cell.length_c   1.000
_cell.angle_alpha   90.00
_cell.angle_beta   90.00
_cell.angle_gamma   90.00
#
_symmetry.space_group_name_H-M   'P 1'
#
loop_
_entity.id
_entity.type
_entity.pdbx_description
1 polymer ?
#
loop_
_entity_poly.entity_id
_entity_poly.type
_entity_poly.pdbx_seq_one_letter_code
_entity_poly.pdbx_strand_id
1 'polypeptide(L)'
;MRAEMFVNSPSGVLVPINGMDSRWGAWSHMAFVPEPLPVVTPGLTVPTFNAVANARAALAALDASARRLPNPALLRQSTLRQEAQSTSALEGTFAPG
;
A
#
# COMPACT_ATOMS: atom_id res chain seq x y z
N MET A 1 -9.78 5.67 17.26
CA MET A 1 -9.21 6.33 16.07
C MET A 1 -9.27 7.83 16.28
N ARG A 2 -8.15 8.57 16.11
CA ARG A 2 -8.14 10.04 16.28
C ARG A 2 -8.62 10.71 14.99
N ALA A 3 -9.92 11.00 14.91
CA ALA A 3 -10.55 11.62 13.73
C ALA A 3 -9.86 12.93 13.30
N GLU A 4 -9.34 13.68 14.28
CA GLU A 4 -8.63 14.95 14.10
C GLU A 4 -7.45 14.88 13.11
N MET A 5 -6.80 13.71 12.96
CA MET A 5 -5.66 13.54 12.05
C MET A 5 -6.04 13.52 10.56
N PHE A 6 -7.31 13.30 10.23
CA PHE A 6 -7.80 13.13 8.86
C PHE A 6 -8.67 14.31 8.38
N VAL A 7 -8.81 15.35 9.20
CA VAL A 7 -9.66 16.51 8.88
C VAL A 7 -9.06 17.38 7.77
N ASN A 8 -7.74 17.33 7.54
CA ASN A 8 -7.02 18.11 6.51
C ASN A 8 -5.94 17.28 5.78
N SER A 9 -6.19 16.00 5.53
CA SER A 9 -5.20 15.15 4.83
C SER A 9 -5.29 15.34 3.32
N PRO A 10 -4.18 15.47 2.58
CA PRO A 10 -4.19 15.43 1.11
C PRO A 10 -4.65 14.07 0.55
N SER A 11 -4.80 13.05 1.42
CA SER A 11 -5.21 11.70 1.05
C SER A 11 -6.73 11.49 1.04
N GLY A 12 -7.52 12.42 1.57
CA GLY A 12 -8.98 12.31 1.65
C GLY A 12 -9.59 13.06 2.84
N VAL A 13 -10.90 12.90 3.02
CA VAL A 13 -11.70 13.65 4.00
C VAL A 13 -12.53 12.73 4.90
N LEU A 14 -12.82 13.19 6.12
CA LEU A 14 -13.84 12.57 6.97
C LEU A 14 -15.19 13.22 6.73
N VAL A 15 -16.21 12.40 6.47
CA VAL A 15 -17.60 12.83 6.33
C VAL A 15 -18.46 12.23 7.44
N PRO A 16 -19.39 13.01 8.02
CA PRO A 16 -20.35 12.46 8.97
C PRO A 16 -21.29 11.50 8.24
N ILE A 17 -21.53 10.34 8.86
CA ILE A 17 -22.52 9.36 8.43
C ILE A 17 -23.48 9.09 9.59
N ASN A 18 -24.76 8.97 9.28
CA ASN A 18 -25.78 8.65 10.26
C ASN A 18 -26.84 7.74 9.61
N GLY A 19 -27.60 7.07 10.46
CA GLY A 19 -28.65 6.17 10.01
C GLY A 19 -29.48 5.64 11.17
N MET A 20 -30.40 4.73 10.85
CA MET A 20 -31.25 4.07 11.82
C MET A 20 -31.06 2.57 11.71
N ASP A 21 -30.65 1.94 12.80
CA ASP A 21 -30.57 0.51 12.94
C ASP A 21 -31.87 -0.01 13.59
N SER A 22 -32.47 -1.05 13.00
CA SER A 22 -33.73 -1.63 13.48
C SER A 22 -33.70 -2.18 14.92
N ARG A 23 -32.50 -2.52 15.43
CA ARG A 23 -32.29 -3.07 16.78
C ARG A 23 -31.71 -2.04 17.74
N TRP A 24 -30.82 -1.17 17.26
CA TRP A 24 -30.04 -0.26 18.09
C TRP A 24 -30.46 1.21 17.99
N GLY A 25 -31.39 1.53 17.09
CA GLY A 25 -31.91 2.88 16.90
C GLY A 25 -30.98 3.77 16.07
N ALA A 26 -31.10 5.09 16.25
CA ALA A 26 -30.31 6.06 15.50
C ALA A 26 -28.83 6.02 15.88
N TRP A 27 -27.95 6.12 14.89
CA TRP A 27 -26.50 6.15 15.08
C TRP A 27 -25.85 7.28 14.29
N SER A 28 -24.67 7.72 14.74
CA SER A 28 -23.87 8.76 14.10
C SER A 28 -22.38 8.43 14.25
N HIS A 29 -21.67 8.41 13.12
CA HIS A 29 -20.25 8.07 13.02
C HIS A 29 -19.56 8.93 11.95
N MET A 30 -18.26 8.71 11.75
CA MET A 30 -17.47 9.32 10.68
C MET A 30 -17.01 8.25 9.70
N ALA A 31 -17.11 8.54 8.41
CA ALA A 31 -16.54 7.72 7.34
C ALA A 31 -15.37 8.45 6.68
N PHE A 32 -14.33 7.72 6.30
CA PHE A 32 -13.24 8.26 5.50
C PHE A 32 -13.53 8.07 4.02
N VAL A 33 -13.45 9.16 3.25
CA VAL A 33 -13.58 9.18 1.80
C VAL A 33 -12.22 9.55 1.21
N PRO A 34 -11.53 8.61 0.52
CA PRO A 34 -10.23 8.88 -0.08
C PRO A 34 -10.35 9.87 -1.24
N GLU A 35 -9.34 10.72 -1.41
CA GLU A 35 -9.22 11.56 -2.61
C GLU A 35 -8.84 10.66 -3.81
N PRO A 36 -9.56 10.73 -4.94
CA PRO A 36 -9.22 9.94 -6.11
C PRO A 36 -7.83 10.27 -6.64
N LEU A 37 -7.10 9.25 -7.08
CA LEU A 37 -5.84 9.47 -7.79
C LEU A 37 -6.10 10.22 -9.10
N PRO A 38 -5.28 11.22 -9.46
CA PRO A 38 -5.40 11.90 -10.74
C PRO A 38 -5.27 10.92 -11.92
N VAL A 39 -6.08 11.13 -12.96
CA VAL A 39 -6.02 10.33 -14.20
C VAL A 39 -4.75 10.61 -14.99
N VAL A 40 -4.21 11.83 -14.85
CA VAL A 40 -2.96 12.24 -15.48
C VAL A 40 -1.79 11.99 -14.55
N THR A 41 -0.66 11.61 -15.13
CA THR A 41 0.58 11.48 -14.37
C THR A 41 0.93 12.84 -13.74
N PRO A 42 1.19 12.90 -12.42
CA PRO A 42 1.62 14.14 -11.78
C PRO A 42 2.97 14.60 -12.35
N GLY A 43 3.26 15.89 -12.24
CA GLY A 43 4.58 16.41 -12.60
C GLY A 43 5.65 15.80 -11.72
N LEU A 44 6.50 14.93 -12.29
CA LEU A 44 7.62 14.33 -11.57
C LEU A 44 8.91 15.06 -11.92
N THR A 45 9.81 15.16 -10.96
CA THR A 45 11.14 15.74 -11.19
C THR A 45 12.04 14.76 -11.97
N VAL A 46 13.06 15.28 -12.65
CA VAL A 46 14.06 14.43 -13.34
C VAL A 46 14.70 13.39 -12.40
N PRO A 47 15.10 13.73 -11.15
CA PRO A 47 15.55 12.74 -10.19
C PRO A 47 14.55 11.60 -9.93
N THR A 48 13.25 11.93 -9.84
CA THR A 48 12.19 10.92 -9.65
C THR A 48 12.10 9.98 -10.85
N PHE A 49 12.15 10.49 -12.08
CA PHE A 49 12.17 9.65 -13.27
C PHE A 49 13.41 8.75 -13.34
N ASN A 50 14.58 9.28 -12.98
CA ASN A 50 15.82 8.49 -12.93
C ASN A 50 15.74 7.35 -11.90
N ALA A 51 15.16 7.62 -10.72
CA ALA A 51 14.94 6.59 -9.71
C ALA A 51 14.01 5.48 -10.22
N VAL A 52 12.91 5.84 -10.88
CA VAL A 52 11.99 4.86 -11.50
C VAL A 52 12.69 4.05 -12.59
N ALA A 53 13.50 4.69 -13.45
CA ALA A 53 14.24 4.01 -14.49
C ALA A 53 15.25 2.99 -13.92
N ASN A 54 15.99 3.37 -12.87
CA ASN A 54 16.93 2.49 -12.19
C ASN A 54 16.22 1.29 -11.54
N ALA A 55 15.06 1.52 -10.90
CA ALA A 55 14.26 0.45 -10.31
C ALA A 55 13.79 -0.54 -11.38
N ARG A 56 13.32 -0.05 -12.54
CA ARG A 56 12.93 -0.91 -13.67
C ARG A 56 14.10 -1.72 -14.22
N ALA A 57 15.28 -1.12 -14.33
CA ALA A 57 16.48 -1.82 -14.78
C ALA A 57 16.89 -2.93 -13.81
N ALA A 58 16.83 -2.68 -12.51
CA ALA A 58 17.11 -3.69 -11.48
C ALA A 58 16.12 -4.87 -11.54
N LEU A 59 14.82 -4.60 -11.69
CA LEU A 59 13.81 -5.66 -11.86
C LEU A 59 14.03 -6.49 -13.13
N ALA A 60 14.38 -5.85 -14.24
CA ALA A 60 14.69 -6.55 -15.48
C ALA A 60 15.93 -7.44 -15.36
N ALA A 61 16.98 -6.96 -14.67
CA ALA A 61 18.18 -7.74 -14.39
C ALA A 61 17.88 -8.95 -13.48
N LEU A 62 17.00 -8.78 -12.49
CA LEU A 62 16.53 -9.87 -11.62
C LEU A 62 15.77 -10.92 -12.43
N ASP A 63 14.79 -10.53 -13.25
CA ASP A 63 14.02 -11.46 -14.09
C ASP A 63 14.93 -12.22 -15.08
N ALA A 64 15.84 -11.52 -15.75
CA ALA A 64 16.81 -12.14 -16.64
C ALA A 64 17.70 -13.17 -15.93
N SER A 65 18.10 -12.88 -14.69
CA SER A 65 18.90 -13.79 -13.87
C SER A 65 18.09 -15.01 -13.40
N ALA A 66 16.85 -14.78 -12.96
CA ALA A 66 15.96 -15.83 -12.50
C ALA A 66 15.61 -16.84 -13.60
N ARG A 67 15.43 -16.38 -14.84
CA ARG A 67 15.18 -17.25 -16.01
C ARG A 67 16.35 -18.16 -16.38
N ARG A 68 17.57 -17.82 -15.95
CA ARG A 68 18.78 -18.63 -16.17
C ARG A 68 19.00 -19.67 -15.07
N LEU A 69 18.20 -19.66 -14.00
CA LEU A 69 18.31 -20.63 -12.92
C LEU A 69 17.71 -21.98 -13.34
N PRO A 70 18.38 -23.10 -13.05
CA PRO A 70 17.87 -24.44 -13.34
C PRO A 70 16.54 -24.73 -12.65
N ASN A 71 16.28 -24.09 -11.50
CA ASN A 71 15.01 -24.16 -10.79
C ASN A 71 14.66 -22.78 -10.20
N PRO A 72 13.88 -21.95 -10.92
CA PRO A 72 13.49 -20.61 -10.47
C PRO A 72 12.61 -20.60 -9.20
N ALA A 73 12.01 -21.74 -8.84
CA ALA A 73 11.16 -21.84 -7.65
C ALA A 73 11.94 -21.72 -6.33
N LEU A 74 13.26 -21.96 -6.36
CA LEU A 74 14.14 -21.87 -5.19
C LEU A 74 14.21 -20.46 -4.59
N LEU A 75 14.13 -19.41 -5.41
CA LEU A 75 14.10 -18.02 -4.93
C LEU A 75 12.69 -17.55 -4.61
N ARG A 76 11.68 -18.06 -5.33
CA ARG A 76 10.30 -17.58 -5.23
C ARG A 76 9.74 -17.72 -3.80
N GLN A 77 10.03 -18.86 -3.16
CA GLN A 77 9.46 -19.16 -1.84
C GLN A 77 10.15 -18.41 -0.69
N SER A 78 11.46 -18.16 -0.79
CA SER A 78 12.21 -17.40 0.22
C SER A 78 11.90 -15.91 0.14
N THR A 79 11.81 -15.35 -1.07
CA THR A 79 11.47 -13.93 -1.27
C THR A 79 10.05 -13.61 -0.79
N LEU A 80 9.06 -14.48 -1.08
CA LEU A 80 7.68 -14.29 -0.60
C LEU A 80 7.58 -14.31 0.94
N ARG A 81 8.33 -15.20 1.61
CA ARG A 81 8.32 -15.24 3.09
C ARG A 81 8.96 -13.99 3.69
N GLN A 82 10.07 -13.52 3.11
CA GLN A 82 10.74 -12.33 3.59
C GLN A 82 9.84 -11.08 3.45
N GLU A 83 9.17 -10.93 2.31
CA GLU A 83 8.24 -9.84 2.07
C GLU A 83 7.05 -9.89 3.04
N ALA A 84 6.42 -11.06 3.22
CA ALA A 84 5.33 -11.25 4.18
C ALA A 84 5.74 -10.91 5.63
N GLN A 85 6.96 -11.27 6.04
CA GLN A 85 7.49 -10.92 7.35
C GLN A 85 7.75 -9.41 7.48
N SER A 86 8.30 -8.77 6.45
CA SER A 86 8.53 -7.33 6.44
C SER A 86 7.22 -6.52 6.46
N THR A 87 6.20 -6.94 5.72
CA THR A 87 4.86 -6.31 5.74
C THR A 87 4.18 -6.49 7.09
N SER A 88 4.24 -7.70 7.67
CA SER A 88 3.69 -7.96 9.02
C SER A 88 4.38 -7.12 10.11
N ALA A 89 5.68 -6.86 9.98
CA ALA A 89 6.43 -6.01 10.90
C ALA A 89 6.01 -4.53 10.82
N LEU A 90 5.60 -4.05 9.64
CA LEU A 90 5.07 -2.69 9.45
C LEU A 90 3.62 -2.55 9.96
N GLU A 91 2.83 -3.62 9.88
CA GLU A 91 1.41 -3.63 10.27
C GLU A 91 1.17 -3.98 11.76
N GLY A 92 2.25 -4.27 12.51
CA GLY A 92 2.16 -4.58 13.95
C GLY A 92 1.67 -6.00 14.27
N THR A 93 1.65 -6.90 13.29
CA THR A 93 1.19 -8.29 13.42
C THR A 93 2.35 -9.29 13.37
N PHE A 94 3.54 -8.87 13.83
CA PHE A 94 4.70 -9.74 13.89
C PHE A 94 4.46 -10.89 14.88
N ALA A 95 4.40 -12.13 14.37
CA ALA A 95 4.48 -13.34 15.17
C ALA A 95 5.93 -13.88 15.06
N PRO A 96 6.71 -13.92 16.16
CA PRO A 96 7.97 -14.64 16.17
C PRO A 96 7.66 -16.13 16.03
N GLY A 97 8.21 -16.76 15.00
CA GLY A 97 8.23 -18.22 14.87
C GLY A 97 9.19 -18.86 15.87
#